data_AF-A0A7X7NWR4-F1
#
_entry.id   AF-A0A7X7NWR4-F1
#
_cell.length_a   1.000
_cell.length_b   1.000
_cell.length_c   1.000
_cell.angle_alpha   90.00
_cell.angle_beta   90.00
_cell.angle_gamma   90.00
#
_symmetry.space_group_name_H-M   'P 1'
#
loop_
_entity.id
_entity.type
_entity.pdbx_description
1 polymer ?
#
loop_
_entity_poly.entity_id
_entity_poly.type
_entity_poly.pdbx_seq_one_letter_code
_entity_poly.pdbx_strand_id
1 'polypeptide(L)' 'MYFSATGTTKKVISGIAGKISELDKNSQTINVVDFTLPKARKNAISFTSQDVVILGVPVIAGRVPNVLLKYL' A
#
# COMPACT_ATOMS: atom_id res chain seq x y z
N MET A 1 -1.68 -1.36 -1.05
CA MET A 1 -0.21 -1.44 -0.91
C MET A 1 0.31 -0.42 0.10
N TYR A 2 1.44 -0.69 0.78
CA TYR A 2 2.00 0.24 1.78
C TYR A 2 3.52 0.13 1.99
N PHE A 3 4.11 1.22 2.50
CA PHE A 3 5.37 1.22 3.26
C PHE A 3 5.04 1.48 4.73
N SER A 4 5.52 0.66 5.66
CA SER A 4 5.11 0.75 7.06
C SER A 4 6.22 0.35 8.04
N ALA A 5 7.14 1.28 8.31
CA ALA A 5 8.29 1.04 9.19
C ALA A 5 7.93 0.53 10.59
N THR A 6 6.83 1.02 11.18
CA THR A 6 6.40 0.70 12.56
C THR A 6 5.00 0.06 12.64
N GLY A 7 4.44 -0.35 11.49
CA GLY A 7 3.14 -1.04 11.44
C GLY A 7 1.88 -0.15 11.40
N THR A 8 1.96 1.14 11.75
CA THR A 8 0.77 2.02 11.77
C THR A 8 0.12 2.17 10.39
N THR A 9 0.93 2.43 9.36
CA THR A 9 0.42 2.58 7.99
C THR A 9 -0.21 1.28 7.49
N LYS A 10 0.40 0.13 7.76
CA LYS A 10 -0.18 -1.19 7.50
C LYS A 10 -1.56 -1.33 8.14
N LYS A 11 -1.68 -1.04 9.43
CA LYS A 11 -2.95 -1.15 10.18
C LYS A 11 -4.06 -0.31 9.54
N VAL A 12 -3.77 0.95 9.21
CA VAL A 12 -4.74 1.86 8.60
C VAL A 12 -5.16 1.37 7.22
N ILE A 13 -4.21 1.03 6.34
CA ILE A 13 -4.49 0.60 4.97
C ILE A 13 -5.25 -0.72 4.94
N SER A 14 -4.89 -1.68 5.79
CA SER A 14 -5.62 -2.95 5.93
C SER A 14 -7.05 -2.73 6.43
N GLY A 15 -7.26 -1.79 7.36
CA GLY A 15 -8.60 -1.43 7.84
C GLY A 15 -9.47 -0.82 6.74
N ILE A 16 -8.93 0.12 5.96
CA ILE A 16 -9.64 0.75 4.83
C ILE A 16 -9.98 -0.30 3.76
N ALA A 17 -9.01 -1.13 3.37
CA ALA A 17 -9.21 -2.19 2.37
C ALA A 17 -10.27 -3.20 2.82
N GLY A 18 -10.23 -3.61 4.09
CA GLY A 18 -11.23 -4.50 4.68
C GLY A 18 -12.64 -3.92 4.60
N LYS A 19 -12.81 -2.64 4.97
CA LYS A 19 -14.12 -1.98 4.90
C LYS A 19 -14.64 -1.80 3.48
N ILE A 20 -13.77 -1.50 2.52
CA ILE A 20 -14.18 -1.42 1.11
C ILE A 20 -14.64 -2.79 0.61
N SER A 21 -13.89 -3.85 0.93
CA SER A 21 -14.27 -5.23 0.55
C SER A 21 -15.55 -5.71 1.22
N GLU A 22 -15.89 -5.25 2.43
CA GLU A 22 -17.17 -5.57 3.07
C GLU A 22 -18.36 -4.88 2.36
N LEU A 23 -18.15 -3.66 1.83
CA LEU A 23 -19.21 -2.86 1.19
C LEU A 23 -19.50 -3.32 -0.24
N ASP A 24 -18.48 -3.80 -0.95
CA ASP A 24 -18.62 -4.31 -2.30
C ASP A 24 -18.63 -5.84 -2.30
N LYS A 25 -19.83 -6.43 -2.36
CA LYS A 25 -20.04 -7.88 -2.40
C LYS A 25 -19.48 -8.56 -3.66
N ASN A 26 -19.15 -7.79 -4.69
CA ASN A 26 -18.49 -8.27 -5.90
C ASN A 26 -16.97 -8.04 -5.86
N SER A 27 -16.46 -7.38 -4.80
CA SER A 27 -15.03 -7.12 -4.65
C SER A 27 -14.29 -8.44 -4.58
N GLN A 28 -13.41 -8.65 -5.57
CA GLN A 28 -12.45 -9.74 -5.56
C GLN A 28 -11.42 -9.56 -4.44
N THR A 29 -10.69 -10.66 -4.21
CA THR A 29 -9.59 -10.83 -3.27
C THR A 29 -8.75 -9.57 -3.06
N ILE A 30 -8.55 -9.17 -1.80
CA ILE A 30 -7.64 -8.07 -1.43
C ILE A 30 -6.20 -8.50 -1.68
N ASN A 31 -5.55 -7.89 -2.67
CA ASN A 31 -4.12 -8.07 -2.92
C ASN A 31 -3.28 -7.11 -2.07
N VAL A 32 -2.53 -7.66 -1.10
CA VAL A 32 -1.69 -6.88 -0.20
C VAL A 32 -0.25 -6.83 -0.72
N VAL A 33 0.23 -5.62 -1.03
CA VAL A 33 1.64 -5.39 -1.36
C VAL A 33 2.33 -4.58 -0.26
N ASP A 34 3.26 -5.21 0.45
CA ASP A 34 4.16 -4.60 1.41
C ASP A 34 5.51 -4.31 0.74
N PHE A 35 5.81 -3.04 0.52
CA PHE A 35 7.07 -2.61 -0.08
C PHE A 35 8.01 -1.95 0.94
N THR A 36 7.86 -2.28 2.22
CA THR A 36 8.71 -1.78 3.32
C THR A 36 10.15 -2.24 3.17
N LEU A 37 10.38 -3.49 2.73
CA LEU A 37 11.73 -4.03 2.52
C LEU A 37 12.26 -3.77 1.09
N PRO A 38 13.58 -3.53 0.91
CA PRO A 38 14.17 -3.24 -0.39
C PRO A 38 13.89 -4.28 -1.48
N LYS A 39 13.80 -5.57 -1.11
CA LYS A 39 13.55 -6.65 -2.06
C LYS A 39 12.22 -6.50 -2.81
N ALA A 40 11.20 -5.96 -2.14
CA ALA A 40 9.87 -5.74 -2.72
C ALA A 40 9.82 -4.52 -3.66
N ARG A 41 10.89 -3.72 -3.72
CA ARG A 41 11.01 -2.52 -4.56
C ARG A 41 11.81 -2.74 -5.85
N LYS A 42 12.14 -4.01 -6.16
CA LYS A 42 12.96 -4.35 -7.34
C LYS A 42 12.18 -4.32 -8.65
N ASN A 43 10.87 -4.56 -8.59
CA ASN A 43 10.00 -4.62 -9.75
C ASN A 43 8.89 -3.58 -9.60
N ALA A 44 8.51 -2.97 -10.72
CA ALA A 44 7.33 -2.11 -10.76
C ALA A 44 6.07 -2.96 -10.57
N ILE A 45 5.11 -2.41 -9.83
CA ILE A 45 3.77 -3.00 -9.70
C ILE A 45 2.92 -2.40 -10.82
N SER A 46 2.15 -3.25 -11.49
CA SER A 46 1.20 -2.83 -12.52
C SER A 46 -0.24 -3.00 -12.03
N PHE A 47 -1.12 -2.14 -12.52
CA PHE A 47 -2.54 -2.14 -12.23
C PHE A 47 -3.32 -1.97 -13.53
N THR A 48 -4.54 -2.48 -13.56
CA THR A 48 -5.50 -2.36 -14.66
C THR A 48 -6.54 -1.28 -14.34
N SER A 49 -7.37 -0.93 -15.33
CA SER A 49 -8.46 0.03 -15.12
C SER A 49 -9.56 -0.47 -14.18
N GLN A 50 -9.57 -1.77 -13.84
CA GLN A 50 -10.56 -2.37 -12.93
C GLN A 50 -10.08 -2.37 -11.48
N ASP A 51 -8.83 -1.99 -11.21
CA ASP A 51 -8.25 -2.07 -9.88
C ASP A 51 -8.54 -0.81 -9.05
N VAL A 52 -8.96 -1.02 -7.80
CA VAL A 52 -8.99 0.02 -6.78
C VAL A 52 -7.71 -0.06 -5.96
N VAL A 53 -6.87 0.98 -6.05
CA VAL A 53 -5.57 1.01 -5.35
C VAL A 53 -5.65 1.88 -4.10
N ILE A 54 -5.41 1.26 -2.95
CA ILE A 54 -5.23 1.94 -1.67
C ILE A 54 -3.73 1.97 -1.37
N LEU A 55 -3.11 3.15 -1.45
CA LEU A 55 -1.67 3.36 -1.21
C LEU A 55 -1.46 4.16 0.09
N GLY A 56 -0.59 3.67 0.97
CA GLY A 56 -0.23 4.37 2.21
C GLY A 56 1.26 4.43 2.45
N VAL A 57 1.74 5.62 2.85
CA VAL A 57 3.13 5.87 3.23
C VAL A 57 3.14 6.81 4.45
N PRO A 58 3.94 6.54 5.50
CA PRO A 58 4.06 7.42 6.66
C PRO A 58 4.79 8.73 6.30
N VAL A 59 4.51 9.79 7.05
CA VAL A 59 5.32 11.01 7.01
C VAL A 59 6.49 10.86 7.99
N ILE A 60 7.71 11.11 7.52
CA ILE A 60 8.94 11.12 8.33
C ILE A 60 9.62 12.47 8.12
N ALA A 61 9.84 13.20 9.21
CA ALA A 61 10.41 14.56 9.19
C ALA A 61 9.68 15.51 8.20
N GLY A 62 8.35 15.42 8.15
CA GLY A 62 7.51 16.25 7.29
C GLY A 62 7.48 15.86 5.81
N ARG A 63 8.06 14.70 5.43
CA ARG A 63 8.13 14.25 4.02
C ARG A 63 7.79 12.76 3.87
N VAL A 64 7.56 12.35 2.63
CA VAL A 64 7.63 10.94 2.23
C VAL A 64 9.06 10.42 2.51
N PRO A 65 9.24 9.18 3.01
CA PRO A 65 10.57 8.65 3.32
C PRO A 65 11.50 8.68 2.12
N ASN A 66 12.66 9.32 2.26
CA ASN A 66 13.64 9.46 1.16
C ASN A 66 14.11 8.10 0.59
N VAL A 67 14.02 7.03 1.36
CA VAL A 67 14.32 5.65 0.92
C VAL A 67 13.43 5.19 -0.25
N LEU A 68 12.29 5.84 -0.46
CA LEU A 68 11.35 5.54 -1.55
C LEU A 68 11.60 6.33 -2.83
N LEU A 69 12.46 7.36 -2.81
CA LEU A 69 12.67 8.24 -3.97
C LEU A 69 13.24 7.55 -5.21
N LYS A 70 13.87 6.38 -5.05
CA LYS A 70 14.37 5.57 -6.18
C LYS A 70 13.35 4.56 -6.71
N TYR A 71 12.23 4.40 -6.00
CA TYR A 71 11.21 3.40 -6.28
C TYR A 71 9.91 4.02 -6.82
N LEU A 72 9.61 5.26 -6.39
CA LEU A 72 8.57 6.11 -6.96
C LEU A 72 9.08 6.80 -8.22
#